data_AF-A0A8S0GX12-F1
#
_entry.id   AF-A0A8S0GX12-F1
#
_cell.length_a   1.000
_cell.length_b   1.000
_cell.length_c   1.000
_cell.angle_alpha   90.00
_cell.angle_beta   90.00
_cell.angle_gamma   90.00
#
_symmetry.space_group_name_H-M   'P 1'
#
loop_
_entity.id
_entity.type
_entity.pdbx_description
1 polymer ?
#
loop_
_entity_poly.entity_id
_entity_poly.type
_entity_poly.pdbx_seq_one_letter_code
_entity_poly.pdbx_strand_id
1 'polypeptide(L)'
;MIDGIRDVGRMTHEAFNVEQIEIVKGPGSAYAGRGSTGGTINLVSKVPQQETFAAGSLTLGTDQLRRTTVDLNQYLPEQNMALRLNAMKHEADTPGATMWKLPAGAWRRAFPSA
;
A
#
# COMPACT_ATOMS: atom_id res chain seq x y z
N MET A 1 -9.04 4.44 -10.30
CA MET A 1 -8.00 5.48 -10.42
C MET A 1 -6.83 5.10 -9.54
N ILE A 2 -5.66 5.63 -9.85
CA ILE A 2 -4.51 5.65 -8.94
C ILE A 2 -4.15 7.12 -8.72
N ASP A 3 -4.16 7.56 -7.47
CA ASP A 3 -3.85 8.94 -7.08
C ASP A 3 -4.65 9.99 -7.87
N GLY A 4 -5.95 9.72 -8.12
CA GLY A 4 -6.86 10.61 -8.86
C GLY A 4 -6.68 10.58 -10.39
N ILE A 5 -5.68 9.87 -10.91
CA ILE A 5 -5.45 9.72 -12.35
C ILE A 5 -6.18 8.48 -12.86
N ARG A 6 -6.75 8.60 -14.07
CA ARG A 6 -7.41 7.47 -14.74
C ARG A 6 -6.37 6.38 -15.04
N ASP A 7 -6.62 5.19 -14.53
CA ASP A 7 -5.82 4.02 -14.88
C ASP A 7 -6.09 3.64 -16.34
N VAL A 8 -5.05 3.72 -17.18
CA VAL A 8 -5.14 3.48 -18.63
C VAL A 8 -4.85 2.01 -18.99
N GLY A 9 -4.34 1.22 -18.04
CA GLY A 9 -4.11 -0.21 -18.19
C GLY A 9 -5.05 -1.01 -17.30
N ARG A 10 -5.41 -2.24 -17.70
CA ARG A 10 -5.98 -3.21 -16.73
C ARG A 10 -4.85 -3.76 -15.88
N MET A 11 -4.34 -2.96 -14.95
CA MET A 11 -3.32 -3.38 -13.99
C MET A 11 -4.00 -3.82 -12.69
N THR A 12 -3.61 -4.99 -12.18
CA THR A 12 -4.00 -5.43 -10.84
C THR A 12 -3.09 -4.71 -9.85
N HIS A 13 -3.67 -3.86 -9.01
CA HIS A 13 -2.93 -3.16 -7.95
C HIS A 13 -2.98 -3.98 -6.66
N GLU A 14 -1.83 -4.15 -6.02
CA GLU A 14 -1.69 -4.90 -4.78
C GLU A 14 -1.69 -3.97 -3.56
N ALA A 15 -2.30 -4.42 -2.46
CA ALA A 15 -2.49 -3.60 -1.25
C ALA A 15 -1.19 -3.24 -0.51
N PHE A 16 -0.02 -3.78 -0.89
CA PHE A 16 1.24 -3.50 -0.18
C PHE A 16 1.72 -2.05 -0.37
N ASN A 17 1.37 -1.41 -1.49
CA ASN A 17 1.74 -0.03 -1.81
C ASN A 17 0.55 0.95 -1.79
N VAL A 18 -0.61 0.51 -1.29
CA VAL A 18 -1.81 1.34 -1.15
C VAL A 18 -1.90 1.83 0.30
N GLU A 19 -2.07 3.13 0.49
CA GLU A 19 -2.33 3.75 1.80
C GLU A 19 -3.82 3.70 2.12
N GLN A 20 -4.67 4.10 1.16
CA GLN A 20 -6.12 4.12 1.35
C GLN A 20 -6.89 3.84 0.06
N ILE A 21 -8.13 3.39 0.22
CA ILE A 21 -9.10 3.22 -0.86
C ILE A 21 -10.24 4.22 -0.64
N GLU A 22 -10.38 5.16 -1.56
CA GLU A 22 -11.44 6.17 -1.52
C GLU A 22 -12.59 5.74 -2.43
N ILE A 23 -13.81 5.73 -1.86
CA ILE A 23 -15.02 5.34 -2.57
C ILE A 23 -15.99 6.52 -2.56
N VAL A 24 -16.21 7.12 -3.72
CA VAL A 24 -17.20 8.17 -3.92
C VAL A 24 -18.42 7.56 -4.59
N LYS A 25 -19.56 7.55 -3.90
CA LYS A 25 -20.82 7.00 -4.42
C LYS A 25 -21.70 8.13 -4.95
N GLY A 26 -22.14 8.05 -6.21
CA GLY A 26 -23.14 8.95 -6.77
C GLY A 26 -22.90 9.32 -8.24
N PRO A 27 -23.92 9.86 -8.94
CA PRO A 27 -23.80 10.37 -10.30
C PRO A 27 -22.88 11.59 -10.31
N GLY A 28 -21.87 11.62 -11.19
CA GLY A 28 -20.91 12.74 -11.24
C GLY A 28 -19.91 12.75 -10.09
N SER A 29 -19.42 11.57 -9.69
CA SER A 29 -18.30 11.45 -8.75
C SER A 29 -17.15 12.38 -9.14
N ALA A 30 -16.39 12.89 -8.16
CA ALA A 30 -15.43 13.98 -8.33
C ALA A 30 -14.36 13.77 -9.42
N TYR A 31 -14.21 12.52 -9.87
CA TYR A 31 -13.26 12.10 -10.90
C TYR A 31 -13.94 11.44 -12.12
N ALA A 32 -15.27 11.46 -12.18
CA ALA A 32 -16.07 10.88 -13.26
C ALA A 32 -15.71 11.52 -14.60
N GLY A 33 -15.05 10.76 -15.47
CA GLY A 33 -15.05 11.05 -16.90
C GLY A 33 -16.49 11.04 -17.44
N ARG A 34 -16.71 11.74 -18.57
CA ARG A 34 -18.02 11.80 -19.25
C ARG A 34 -18.65 10.40 -19.38
N GLY A 35 -19.78 10.18 -18.72
CA GLY A 35 -20.59 8.95 -18.82
C GLY A 35 -20.62 8.05 -17.57
N SER A 36 -19.94 8.39 -16.47
CA SER A 36 -20.00 7.61 -15.22
C SER A 36 -21.22 8.02 -14.37
N THR A 37 -22.29 7.21 -14.45
CA THR A 37 -23.44 7.26 -13.50
C THR A 37 -23.18 6.42 -12.24
N GLY A 38 -22.14 5.57 -12.27
CA GLY A 38 -21.61 4.87 -11.12
C GLY A 38 -20.45 5.65 -10.49
N GLY A 39 -20.37 5.60 -9.16
CA GLY A 39 -19.33 6.26 -8.36
C GLY A 39 -17.88 5.89 -8.76
N THR A 40 -16.90 6.60 -8.19
CA THR A 40 -15.47 6.34 -8.43
C THR A 40 -14.79 5.63 -7.28
N ILE A 41 -13.86 4.73 -7.63
CA ILE A 41 -12.89 4.13 -6.70
C ILE A 41 -11.51 4.68 -7.04
N ASN A 42 -10.85 5.25 -6.03
CA ASN A 42 -9.48 5.74 -6.12
C ASN A 42 -8.57 4.99 -5.14
N LEU A 43 -7.48 4.45 -5.65
CA LEU A 43 -6.41 3.85 -4.84
C LEU A 43 -5.37 4.94 -4.61
N VAL A 44 -5.10 5.26 -3.35
CA VAL A 44 -4.09 6.25 -2.98
C VAL A 44 -2.81 5.51 -2.60
N SER A 45 -1.72 5.83 -3.30
CA SER A 45 -0.42 5.22 -3.09
C SER A 45 0.24 5.71 -1.80
N LYS A 46 1.08 4.86 -1.21
CA LYS A 46 1.94 5.27 -0.09
C LYS A 46 2.94 6.34 -0.54
N VAL A 47 3.05 7.41 0.24
CA VAL A 47 4.01 8.50 0.02
C VAL A 47 5.06 8.55 1.14
N PRO A 48 6.24 9.15 0.89
CA PRO A 48 7.22 9.41 1.93
C PRO A 48 6.67 10.31 3.05
N GLN A 49 7.00 9.98 4.29
CA GLN A 49 6.56 10.71 5.48
C GLN A 49 7.74 11.36 6.20
N GLN A 50 7.48 12.42 6.99
CA GLN A 50 8.48 13.10 7.83
C GLN A 50 8.77 12.32 9.13
N GLU A 51 8.82 11.00 9.04
CA GLU A 51 9.15 10.11 10.14
C GLU A 51 9.99 8.94 9.64
N THR A 52 10.98 8.50 10.41
CA THR A 52 11.78 7.32 10.04
C THR A 52 11.17 6.07 10.65
N PHE A 53 10.83 5.09 9.81
CA PHE A 53 10.28 3.82 10.26
C PHE A 53 10.68 2.66 9.36
N ALA A 54 10.61 1.45 9.94
CA ALA A 54 10.65 0.19 9.22
C ALA A 54 9.50 -0.68 9.73
N ALA A 55 8.69 -1.17 8.80
CA ALA A 55 7.60 -2.09 9.08
C ALA A 55 7.69 -3.29 8.13
N GLY A 56 7.24 -4.44 8.60
CA GLY A 56 7.13 -5.62 7.77
C GLY A 56 6.01 -6.51 8.24
N SER A 57 5.65 -7.49 7.42
CA SER A 57 4.72 -8.54 7.84
C SER A 57 5.10 -9.85 7.20
N LEU A 58 4.96 -10.93 7.95
CA LEU A 58 5.00 -12.28 7.42
C LEU A 58 3.62 -12.91 7.62
N THR A 59 3.01 -13.33 6.52
CA THR A 59 1.76 -14.10 6.52
C THR A 59 2.09 -15.50 6.06
N LEU A 60 1.76 -16.47 6.90
CA LEU A 60 1.81 -17.88 6.57
C LEU A 60 0.37 -18.40 6.55
N GLY A 61 0.07 -19.34 5.65
CA GLY A 61 -1.24 -19.97 5.55
C GLY A 61 -1.14 -21.44 5.23
N THR A 62 -2.30 -22.11 5.17
CA THR A 62 -2.37 -23.46 4.59
C THR A 62 -2.04 -23.39 3.10
N ASP A 63 -1.73 -24.53 2.49
CA ASP A 63 -1.57 -24.63 1.03
C ASP A 63 -0.40 -23.80 0.47
N GLN A 64 0.71 -23.80 1.22
CA GLN A 64 1.97 -23.13 0.88
C GLN A 64 1.87 -21.60 0.76
N LEU A 65 0.80 -20.97 1.29
CA LEU A 65 0.70 -19.51 1.32
C LEU A 65 1.84 -18.91 2.16
N ARG A 66 2.69 -18.14 1.50
CA ARG A 66 3.77 -17.36 2.11
C ARG A 66 3.76 -15.96 1.50
N ARG A 67 3.45 -14.96 2.33
CA ARG A 67 3.50 -13.55 1.93
C ARG A 67 4.38 -12.76 2.87
N THR A 68 5.37 -12.07 2.31
CA THR A 68 6.25 -11.17 3.04
C THR A 68 6.08 -9.76 2.49
N THR A 69 5.92 -8.77 3.36
CA THR A 69 5.93 -7.36 2.98
C THR A 69 6.97 -6.60 3.80
N VAL A 70 7.56 -5.57 3.18
CA VAL A 70 8.50 -4.65 3.81
C VAL A 70 8.15 -3.23 3.36
N ASP A 71 8.15 -2.31 4.31
CA ASP A 71 7.88 -0.88 4.14
C ASP A 71 8.91 -0.09 4.95
N LEU A 72 9.79 0.62 4.25
CA LEU A 72 10.86 1.40 4.83
C LEU A 72 10.64 2.86 4.49
N ASN A 73 10.66 3.74 5.49
CA ASN A 73 10.64 5.18 5.30
C ASN A 73 11.84 5.79 6.01
N GLN A 74 12.61 6.58 5.27
CA GLN A 74 13.74 7.34 5.79
C GLN A 74 13.45 8.83 5.63
N TYR A 75 13.39 9.55 6.74
CA TYR A 75 13.35 11.01 6.75
C TYR A 75 14.75 11.57 7.04
N LEU A 76 15.19 12.53 6.23
CA LEU A 76 16.41 13.28 6.39
C LEU A 76 16.05 14.75 6.70
N PRO A 77 16.01 15.15 7.98
CA PRO A 77 15.50 16.46 8.38
C PRO A 77 16.39 17.61 7.88
N GLU A 78 17.71 17.41 7.83
CA GLU A 78 18.67 18.41 7.35
C GLU A 78 18.42 18.83 5.89
N GLN A 79 18.01 17.89 5.04
CA GLN A 79 17.73 18.14 3.62
C GLN A 79 16.23 18.33 3.34
N ASN A 80 15.38 18.29 4.38
CA ASN A 80 13.92 18.27 4.27
C ASN A 80 13.43 17.25 3.21
N MET A 81 14.04 16.06 3.22
CA MET A 81 13.81 15.03 2.21
C MET A 81 13.36 13.73 2.87
N ALA A 82 12.39 13.06 2.26
CA ALA A 82 11.95 11.73 2.69
C ALA A 82 11.94 10.76 1.51
N LEU A 83 12.32 9.51 1.78
CA LEU A 83 12.31 8.42 0.82
C LEU A 83 11.54 7.24 1.42
N ARG A 84 10.68 6.61 0.61
CA ARG A 84 9.92 5.41 1.02
C ARG A 84 10.08 4.30 0.00
N LEU A 85 10.35 3.10 0.50
CA LEU A 85 10.50 1.88 -0.29
C LEU A 85 9.50 0.84 0.22
N ASN A 86 8.63 0.36 -0.67
CA ASN A 86 7.70 -0.73 -0.40
C ASN A 86 8.06 -1.94 -1.28
N ALA A 87 8.13 -3.12 -0.67
CA ALA A 87 8.39 -4.37 -1.37
C ALA A 87 7.48 -5.50 -0.86
N MET A 88 7.13 -6.43 -1.75
CA MET A 88 6.28 -7.57 -1.42
C MET A 88 6.70 -8.81 -2.21
N LYS A 89 6.67 -9.96 -1.55
CA LYS A 89 6.77 -11.28 -2.18
C LYS A 89 5.57 -12.12 -1.74
N HIS A 90 4.92 -12.78 -2.69
CA HIS A 90 3.76 -13.63 -2.46
C HIS A 90 3.88 -14.93 -3.24
N GLU A 91 3.71 -16.05 -2.53
CA GLU A 91 3.65 -17.41 -3.06
C GLU A 91 2.39 -18.07 -2.48
N ALA A 92 1.57 -18.72 -3.31
CA ALA A 92 0.37 -19.45 -2.91
C ALA A 92 -0.01 -20.48 -3.98
N ASP A 93 -0.34 -21.72 -3.60
CA ASP A 93 -0.62 -22.79 -4.57
C ASP A 93 -2.11 -22.87 -5.00
N THR A 94 -3.11 -22.48 -4.18
CA THR A 94 -4.54 -22.55 -4.57
C THR A 94 -5.47 -21.68 -3.69
N PRO A 95 -6.63 -21.19 -4.18
CA PRO A 95 -7.61 -20.42 -3.38
C PRO A 95 -8.30 -21.26 -2.29
N GLY A 96 -8.35 -20.74 -1.06
CA GLY A 96 -9.09 -21.36 0.06
C GLY A 96 -8.36 -21.40 1.41
N ALA A 97 -7.09 -20.95 1.44
CA ALA A 97 -6.25 -21.10 2.61
C ALA A 97 -6.68 -20.23 3.82
N THR A 98 -6.60 -20.82 5.02
CA THR A 98 -6.69 -20.08 6.28
C THR A 98 -5.41 -19.29 6.48
N MET A 99 -5.51 -18.00 6.82
CA MET A 99 -4.38 -17.07 6.88
C MET A 99 -4.09 -16.65 8.32
N TRP A 100 -2.84 -16.77 8.75
CA TRP A 100 -2.36 -16.20 10.01
C TRP A 100 -1.41 -15.05 9.69
N LYS A 101 -1.84 -13.82 9.99
CA LYS A 101 -1.03 -12.62 9.82
C LYS A 101 -0.24 -12.38 11.10
N LEU A 102 1.07 -12.59 11.04
CA LEU A 102 1.97 -12.23 12.13
C LEU A 102 2.55 -10.85 11.83
N PRO A 103 2.38 -9.85 12.73
CA PRO A 103 3.12 -8.61 12.60
C PRO A 103 4.61 -8.93 12.72
N ALA A 104 5.40 -8.65 11.69
CA ALA A 104 6.84 -8.62 11.85
C ALA A 104 7.15 -7.26 12.48
N GLY A 105 7.77 -7.28 13.66
CA GLY A 105 7.80 -6.14 14.59
C GLY A 105 7.95 -4.76 13.93
N ALA A 106 7.08 -3.84 14.33
CA ALA A 106 7.25 -2.42 14.07
C ALA A 106 8.38 -1.91 14.98
N TRP A 107 9.62 -2.00 14.51
CA TRP A 107 10.75 -1.42 15.21
C TRP A 107 10.75 0.08 14.93
N ARG A 108 10.00 0.83 15.74
CA ARG A 108 10.09 2.30 15.79
C ARG A 108 11.43 2.66 16.44
N ARG A 109 12.51 2.58 15.67
CA ARG A 109 13.82 3.03 16.14
C ARG A 109 13.95 4.49 15.75
N ALA A 110 13.76 5.39 16.72
CA ALA A 110 14.18 6.77 16.58
C ALA A 110 15.71 6.76 16.47
N PHE A 111 16.23 6.93 15.25
CA PHE A 111 17.64 7.25 15.09
C PHE A 111 17.82 8.72 15.45
N PRO A 112 18.77 9.08 16.32
CA PRO A 112 19.07 10.48 16.55
C PRO A 112 19.51 11.10 15.22
N SER A 113 18.90 12.23 14.86
CA SER A 113 19.42 13.09 13.80
C SER A 113 20.80 13.58 14.24
N ALA A 114 21.79 13.41 13.37
CA ALA A 114 23.07 14.08 13.52
C ALA A 114 22.89 15.61 13.37
#